data_AF-A0A4Q7RPA2-F1
#
_entry.id   AF-A0A4Q7RPA2-F1
#
_cell.length_a   1.000
_cell.length_b   1.000
_cell.length_c   1.000
_cell.angle_alpha   90.00
_cell.angle_beta   90.00
_cell.angle_gamma   90.00
#
_symmetry.space_group_name_H-M   'P 1'
#
loop_
_entity.id
_entity.type
_entity.pdbx_description
1 polymer ?
#
loop_
_entity_poly.entity_id
_entity_poly.type
_entity_poly.pdbx_seq_one_letter_code
_entity_poly.pdbx_strand_id
1 'polypeptide(L)'
;MTQAESRSSKLTHLTLISAAHVREAADDLTAFPERRSHSRMYGVNVGTDWFTPRDLLRAASVRAGLSVSEALLGQYEKAWRRRLDELGFPIQPRSIGSPRFLDGDETADNSLLRPLARPDRTQAKDIYAAADDWARGAAMPKYGSNSRYFVWIARRVDGYLEPFPPKAIIGLASLHSGQRPLRPKDFSFVIGGPWHSRLVELGFEVRSTKDPMPAAPYGVPCHGGAKSGCAQPRPEPCRWEDWTQSTVGVGPPPSLFEDLLAIHGGRCQVTGLAARPLLCAVPIQTMTTCACDVSSRVDAWLLLSANVAVLYRSGHLAFRCNGEVWMSEEVRKVRMRLGIKLGTRIAVSNAQRALLEQHYHQAIANCNTKIVERKSKRTDDDRPYADS
;
A
#
# COMPACT_ATOMS: atom_id res chain seq x y z
N MET A 1 15.27 2.23 -43.79
CA MET A 1 14.10 1.59 -43.14
C MET A 1 13.85 2.24 -41.81
N THR A 2 12.70 2.88 -41.65
CA THR A 2 12.36 3.60 -40.41
C THR A 2 11.98 2.60 -39.30
N GLN A 3 12.18 2.97 -38.04
CA GLN A 3 11.83 2.15 -36.87
C GLN A 3 10.33 1.75 -36.85
N ALA A 4 9.49 2.53 -37.52
CA ALA A 4 8.07 2.27 -37.72
C ALA A 4 7.80 1.12 -38.72
N GLU A 5 8.52 1.05 -39.84
CA GLU A 5 8.43 -0.06 -40.81
C GLU A 5 8.85 -1.39 -40.18
N SER A 6 9.90 -1.37 -39.34
CA SER A 6 10.34 -2.57 -38.60
C SER A 6 9.29 -3.05 -37.58
N ARG A 7 8.55 -2.14 -36.94
CA ARG A 7 7.48 -2.51 -35.99
C ARG A 7 6.23 -3.03 -36.69
N SER A 8 5.86 -2.46 -37.83
CA SER A 8 4.71 -2.91 -38.63
C SER A 8 4.92 -4.34 -39.13
N SER A 9 6.09 -4.61 -39.74
CA SER A 9 6.44 -5.95 -40.22
C SER A 9 6.43 -7.02 -39.12
N LYS A 10 6.92 -6.68 -37.92
CA LYS A 10 6.95 -7.59 -36.76
C LYS A 10 5.56 -8.04 -36.29
N LEU A 11 4.57 -7.14 -36.32
CA LEU A 11 3.20 -7.43 -35.90
C LEU A 11 2.44 -8.30 -36.92
N THR A 12 2.76 -8.18 -38.21
CA THR A 12 2.18 -9.01 -39.27
C THR A 12 2.47 -10.50 -39.09
N HIS A 13 3.57 -10.88 -38.41
CA HIS A 13 3.87 -12.29 -38.20
C HIS A 13 2.91 -12.99 -37.23
N LEU A 14 2.29 -12.26 -36.29
CA LEU A 14 1.34 -12.89 -35.34
C LEU A 14 0.04 -13.34 -36.01
N THR A 15 -0.34 -12.75 -37.15
CA THR A 15 -1.57 -13.14 -37.86
C THR A 15 -1.43 -14.51 -38.52
N LEU A 16 -0.20 -14.98 -38.77
CA LEU A 16 0.10 -16.32 -39.29
C LEU A 16 -0.11 -17.43 -38.25
N ILE A 17 -0.21 -17.08 -36.95
CA ILE A 17 -0.57 -18.03 -35.91
C ILE A 17 -2.09 -18.22 -35.95
N SER A 18 -2.49 -19.48 -36.19
CA SER A 18 -3.89 -19.92 -36.28
C SER A 18 -4.36 -20.53 -34.95
N ALA A 19 -5.68 -20.76 -34.83
CA ALA A 19 -6.22 -21.46 -33.67
C ALA A 19 -5.73 -22.91 -33.56
N ALA A 20 -5.42 -23.56 -34.70
CA ALA A 20 -4.84 -24.91 -34.71
C ALA A 20 -3.45 -24.94 -34.05
N HIS A 21 -2.58 -23.96 -34.37
CA HIS A 21 -1.26 -23.85 -33.75
C HIS A 21 -1.34 -23.64 -32.24
N VAL A 22 -2.33 -22.90 -31.75
CA VAL A 22 -2.55 -22.68 -30.31
C VAL A 22 -2.99 -23.97 -29.60
N ARG A 23 -3.85 -24.78 -30.23
CA ARG A 23 -4.26 -26.09 -29.67
C ARG A 23 -3.10 -27.07 -29.63
N GLU A 24 -2.35 -27.21 -30.73
CA GLU A 24 -1.15 -28.07 -30.75
C GLU A 24 -0.10 -27.63 -29.73
N ALA A 25 0.06 -26.32 -29.53
CA ALA A 25 0.93 -25.78 -28.50
C ALA A 25 0.46 -26.14 -27.09
N ALA A 26 -0.85 -26.10 -26.83
CA ALA A 26 -1.43 -26.50 -25.56
C ALA A 26 -1.25 -28.02 -25.30
N ASP A 27 -1.43 -28.85 -26.33
CA ASP A 27 -1.21 -30.30 -26.25
C ASP A 27 0.26 -30.62 -25.94
N ASP A 28 1.22 -29.97 -26.62
CA ASP A 28 2.66 -30.13 -26.35
C ASP A 28 3.00 -29.70 -24.92
N LEU A 29 2.52 -28.54 -24.47
CA LEU A 29 2.75 -28.07 -23.11
C LEU A 29 2.08 -28.97 -22.06
N THR A 30 1.06 -29.74 -22.42
CA THR A 30 0.42 -30.76 -21.55
C THR A 30 1.24 -32.03 -21.49
N ALA A 31 1.82 -32.45 -22.61
CA ALA A 31 2.77 -33.56 -22.63
C ALA A 31 4.10 -33.22 -21.91
N PHE A 32 4.49 -31.94 -21.89
CA PHE A 32 5.77 -31.46 -21.34
C PHE A 32 5.59 -30.31 -20.31
N PRO A 33 5.06 -30.59 -19.09
CA PRO A 33 4.76 -29.56 -18.09
C PRO A 33 5.97 -28.73 -17.63
N GLU A 34 7.19 -29.26 -17.76
CA GLU A 34 8.45 -28.58 -17.47
C GLU A 34 8.76 -27.41 -18.40
N ARG A 35 8.13 -27.37 -19.58
CA ARG A 35 8.27 -26.26 -20.54
C ARG A 35 7.38 -25.07 -20.21
N ARG A 36 6.42 -25.22 -19.29
CA ARG A 36 5.48 -24.17 -18.88
C ARG A 36 6.19 -23.15 -17.99
N SER A 37 6.00 -21.86 -18.28
CA SER A 37 6.43 -20.76 -17.41
C SER A 37 5.33 -20.39 -16.41
N HIS A 38 5.71 -19.61 -15.39
CA HIS A 38 4.78 -19.12 -14.38
C HIS A 38 4.32 -17.70 -14.73
N SER A 39 3.02 -17.50 -14.83
CA SER A 39 2.40 -16.17 -14.91
C SER A 39 1.45 -15.99 -13.74
N ARG A 40 1.64 -14.92 -12.98
CA ARG A 40 0.82 -14.60 -11.80
C ARG A 40 -0.42 -13.78 -12.12
N MET A 41 -0.55 -13.27 -13.35
CA MET A 41 -1.57 -12.26 -13.67
C MET A 41 -2.59 -12.72 -14.71
N TYR A 42 -2.18 -13.50 -15.71
CA TYR A 42 -3.02 -13.79 -16.86
C TYR A 42 -2.93 -15.26 -17.26
N GLY A 43 -4.10 -15.81 -17.59
CA GLY A 43 -4.26 -17.17 -18.07
C GLY A 43 -5.17 -17.28 -19.28
N VAL A 44 -4.91 -18.29 -20.10
CA VAL A 44 -5.69 -18.66 -21.28
C VAL A 44 -6.19 -20.08 -21.08
N ASN A 45 -7.48 -20.31 -21.23
CA ASN A 45 -8.05 -21.64 -21.20
C ASN A 45 -8.04 -22.24 -22.61
N VAL A 46 -7.48 -23.45 -22.73
CA VAL A 46 -7.51 -24.24 -23.97
C VAL A 46 -7.96 -25.63 -23.58
N GLY A 47 -9.23 -25.96 -23.86
CA GLY A 47 -9.85 -27.19 -23.39
C GLY A 47 -9.98 -27.21 -21.86
N THR A 48 -9.49 -28.26 -21.22
CA THR A 48 -9.54 -28.45 -19.76
C THR A 48 -8.44 -27.70 -19.01
N ASP A 49 -7.42 -27.23 -19.72
CA ASP A 49 -6.17 -26.76 -19.13
C ASP A 49 -6.00 -25.25 -19.25
N TRP A 50 -5.10 -24.74 -18.42
CA TRP A 50 -4.77 -23.33 -18.34
C TRP A 50 -3.30 -23.11 -18.67
N PHE A 51 -3.04 -22.16 -19.56
CA PHE A 51 -1.70 -21.83 -20.05
C PHE A 51 -1.42 -20.33 -19.92
N THR A 52 -0.15 -19.97 -19.74
CA THR A 52 0.22 -18.57 -19.79
C THR A 52 0.21 -18.09 -21.25
N PRO A 53 -0.20 -16.83 -21.54
CA PRO A 53 -0.15 -16.31 -22.91
C PRO A 53 1.25 -16.41 -23.53
N ARG A 54 2.30 -16.31 -22.71
CA ARG A 54 3.70 -16.37 -23.14
C ARG A 54 4.12 -17.77 -23.57
N ASP A 55 3.71 -18.81 -22.85
CA ASP A 55 4.00 -20.20 -23.25
C ASP A 55 3.31 -20.55 -24.55
N LEU A 56 2.03 -20.16 -24.69
CA LEU A 56 1.29 -20.35 -25.92
C LEU A 56 1.93 -19.59 -27.09
N LEU A 57 2.41 -18.35 -26.89
CA LEU A 57 3.10 -17.61 -27.95
C LEU A 57 4.36 -18.37 -28.41
N ARG A 58 5.19 -18.80 -27.46
CA ARG A 58 6.47 -19.47 -27.74
C ARG A 58 6.25 -20.79 -28.49
N ALA A 59 5.33 -21.63 -28.01
CA ALA A 59 5.07 -22.92 -28.62
C ALA A 59 4.32 -22.79 -29.95
N ALA A 60 3.29 -21.92 -30.02
CA ALA A 60 2.52 -21.74 -31.25
C ALA A 60 3.32 -21.05 -32.36
N SER A 61 4.27 -20.16 -32.04
CA SER A 61 5.14 -19.54 -33.04
C SER A 61 6.04 -20.57 -33.72
N VAL A 62 6.61 -21.52 -32.97
CA VAL A 62 7.41 -22.62 -33.53
C VAL A 62 6.59 -23.46 -34.49
N ARG A 63 5.33 -23.79 -34.12
CA ARG A 63 4.40 -24.52 -35.00
C ARG A 63 4.01 -23.74 -36.26
N ALA A 64 3.94 -22.42 -36.16
CA ALA A 64 3.71 -21.54 -37.32
C ALA A 64 4.96 -21.29 -38.18
N GLY A 65 6.11 -21.91 -37.88
CA GLY A 65 7.37 -21.67 -38.59
C GLY A 65 8.00 -20.29 -38.30
N LEU A 66 7.63 -19.67 -37.18
CA LEU A 66 8.08 -18.34 -36.79
C LEU A 66 9.14 -18.42 -35.69
N SER A 67 10.25 -17.72 -35.90
CA SER A 67 11.27 -17.52 -34.86
C SER A 67 10.97 -16.25 -34.08
N VAL A 68 10.46 -16.40 -32.85
CA VAL A 68 10.25 -15.29 -31.92
C VAL A 68 11.32 -15.35 -30.84
N SER A 69 12.24 -14.38 -30.84
CA SER A 69 13.29 -14.33 -29.83
C SER A 69 12.72 -13.97 -28.45
N GLU A 70 13.30 -14.52 -27.40
CA GLU A 70 12.86 -14.32 -26.02
C GLU A 70 12.92 -12.84 -25.61
N ALA A 71 13.92 -12.11 -26.09
CA ALA A 71 14.07 -10.67 -25.88
C ALA A 71 12.91 -9.84 -26.45
N LEU A 72 12.14 -10.36 -27.41
CA LEU A 72 11.03 -9.67 -28.06
C LEU A 72 9.66 -10.09 -27.54
N LEU A 73 9.55 -11.14 -26.71
CA LEU A 73 8.26 -11.64 -26.21
C LEU A 73 7.43 -10.55 -25.51
N GLY A 74 8.08 -9.68 -24.73
CA GLY A 74 7.41 -8.57 -24.05
C GLY A 74 6.84 -7.52 -25.02
N GLN A 75 7.43 -7.38 -26.22
CA GLN A 75 6.95 -6.43 -27.23
C GLN A 75 5.71 -6.96 -27.96
N TYR A 76 5.62 -8.28 -28.15
CA TYR A 76 4.47 -8.93 -28.76
C TYR A 76 3.31 -9.14 -27.80
N GLU A 77 3.56 -9.07 -26.50
CA GLU A 77 2.60 -9.49 -25.47
C GLU A 77 1.22 -8.83 -25.65
N LYS A 78 1.15 -7.51 -25.82
CA LYS A 78 -0.15 -6.81 -25.99
C LYS A 78 -0.88 -7.23 -27.26
N ALA A 79 -0.16 -7.37 -28.38
CA ALA A 79 -0.77 -7.74 -29.66
C ALA A 79 -1.18 -9.22 -29.70
N TRP A 80 -0.35 -10.09 -29.11
CA TRP A 80 -0.65 -11.50 -28.98
C TRP A 80 -1.90 -11.75 -28.14
N ARG A 81 -2.08 -10.98 -27.06
CA ARG A 81 -3.29 -11.08 -26.24
C ARG A 81 -4.57 -10.76 -27.03
N ARG A 82 -4.54 -9.73 -27.88
CA ARG A 82 -5.64 -9.42 -28.79
C ARG A 82 -5.86 -10.54 -29.80
N ARG A 83 -4.78 -11.09 -30.36
CA ARG A 83 -4.86 -12.19 -31.32
C ARG A 83 -5.45 -13.46 -30.72
N LEU A 84 -5.10 -13.80 -29.48
CA LEU A 84 -5.71 -14.93 -28.76
C LEU A 84 -7.22 -14.78 -28.63
N ASP A 85 -7.69 -13.58 -28.31
CA ASP A 85 -9.12 -13.26 -28.22
C ASP A 85 -9.83 -13.45 -29.58
N GLU A 86 -9.23 -12.92 -30.65
CA GLU A 86 -9.73 -13.12 -32.04
C GLU A 86 -9.78 -14.60 -32.46
N LEU A 87 -8.86 -15.42 -31.94
CA LEU A 87 -8.80 -16.86 -32.21
C LEU A 87 -9.75 -17.69 -31.32
N GLY A 88 -10.52 -17.05 -30.42
CA GLY A 88 -11.47 -17.72 -29.52
C GLY A 88 -10.85 -18.22 -28.21
N PHE A 89 -9.70 -17.69 -27.81
CA PHE A 89 -8.99 -18.03 -26.56
C PHE A 89 -8.90 -16.80 -25.64
N PRO A 90 -10.02 -16.36 -25.03
CA PRO A 90 -10.05 -15.14 -24.24
C PRO A 90 -9.13 -15.23 -23.02
N ILE A 91 -8.45 -14.14 -22.72
CA ILE A 91 -7.55 -14.05 -21.57
C ILE A 91 -8.34 -13.67 -20.32
N GLN A 92 -8.08 -14.39 -19.25
CA GLN A 92 -8.67 -14.13 -17.95
C GLN A 92 -7.60 -13.74 -16.92
N PRO A 93 -7.91 -12.82 -15.99
CA PRO A 93 -7.02 -12.48 -14.88
C PRO A 93 -6.97 -13.66 -13.90
N ARG A 94 -6.01 -14.56 -14.10
CA ARG A 94 -5.84 -15.80 -13.32
C ARG A 94 -4.36 -16.13 -13.18
N SER A 95 -3.97 -16.55 -11.98
CA SER A 95 -2.64 -17.11 -11.73
C SER A 95 -2.61 -18.58 -12.18
N ILE A 96 -1.63 -18.96 -12.99
CA ILE A 96 -1.42 -20.34 -13.44
C ILE A 96 -0.09 -20.83 -12.89
N GLY A 97 -0.14 -21.86 -12.04
CA GLY A 97 1.03 -22.62 -11.63
C GLY A 97 1.11 -23.91 -12.42
N SER A 98 2.32 -24.30 -12.88
CA SER A 98 2.54 -25.65 -13.41
C SER A 98 2.33 -26.68 -12.28
N PRO A 99 1.67 -27.83 -12.54
CA PRO A 99 1.64 -28.93 -11.59
C PRO A 99 3.06 -29.49 -11.48
N ARG A 100 3.82 -29.05 -10.47
CA ARG A 100 5.13 -29.66 -10.22
C ARG A 100 4.93 -31.06 -9.69
N PHE A 101 5.42 -32.04 -10.45
CA PHE A 101 5.91 -33.30 -9.90
C PHE A 101 6.81 -32.99 -8.70
N LEU A 102 6.53 -33.68 -7.61
CA LEU A 102 7.23 -33.59 -6.36
C LEU A 102 8.64 -34.13 -6.58
N ASP A 103 9.63 -33.25 -6.74
CA ASP A 103 11.02 -33.65 -6.50
C ASP A 103 11.08 -34.18 -5.07
N GLY A 104 11.35 -35.48 -4.99
CA GLY A 104 11.43 -36.25 -3.77
C GLY A 104 12.52 -35.69 -2.88
N ASP A 105 12.10 -35.03 -1.80
CA ASP A 105 12.73 -35.25 -0.52
C ASP A 105 11.78 -34.77 0.60
N GLU A 106 11.87 -35.49 1.70
CA GLU A 106 11.30 -35.19 3.02
C GLU A 106 9.81 -35.48 3.22
N THR A 107 9.57 -36.74 3.62
CA THR A 107 8.52 -37.28 4.52
C THR A 107 7.07 -36.96 4.19
N ALA A 108 6.20 -37.96 4.38
CA ALA A 108 4.75 -37.85 4.18
C ALA A 108 4.12 -36.86 5.17
N ASP A 109 4.35 -35.57 4.95
CA ASP A 109 3.70 -34.49 5.69
C ASP A 109 2.33 -34.27 5.06
N ASN A 110 1.29 -34.67 5.81
CA ASN A 110 -0.13 -34.41 5.50
C ASN A 110 -0.42 -32.91 5.22
N SER A 111 0.53 -32.01 5.49
CA SER A 111 0.48 -30.61 5.08
C SER A 111 0.33 -30.40 3.57
N LEU A 112 0.72 -31.35 2.72
CA LEU A 112 0.53 -31.26 1.26
C LEU A 112 -0.93 -31.45 0.80
N LEU A 113 -1.79 -32.06 1.64
CA LEU A 113 -3.23 -32.19 1.37
C LEU A 113 -4.01 -30.90 1.70
N ARG A 114 -3.37 -29.93 2.36
CA ARG A 114 -4.00 -28.67 2.71
C ARG A 114 -4.18 -27.79 1.46
N PRO A 115 -5.21 -26.93 1.43
CA PRO A 115 -5.42 -26.01 0.33
C PRO A 115 -4.21 -25.09 0.12
N LEU A 116 -3.92 -24.77 -1.14
CA LEU A 116 -2.88 -23.80 -1.50
C LEU A 116 -3.05 -22.51 -0.68
N ALA A 117 -1.95 -21.99 -0.14
CA ALA A 117 -1.95 -20.74 0.61
C ALA A 117 -2.41 -19.58 -0.27
N ARG A 118 -3.44 -18.88 0.19
CA ARG A 118 -3.98 -17.67 -0.42
C ARG A 118 -3.98 -16.52 0.59
N PRO A 119 -3.61 -15.31 0.17
CA PRO A 119 -3.57 -14.15 1.07
C PRO A 119 -4.93 -13.84 1.71
N ASP A 120 -6.02 -13.92 0.95
CA ASP A 120 -7.40 -13.60 1.39
C ASP A 120 -7.88 -14.49 2.55
N ARG A 121 -7.27 -15.67 2.72
CA ARG A 121 -7.60 -16.61 3.80
C ARG A 121 -6.77 -16.44 5.06
N THR A 122 -5.73 -15.62 5.02
CA THR A 122 -4.89 -15.31 6.20
C THR A 122 -5.53 -14.16 6.98
N GLN A 123 -5.64 -14.32 8.29
CA GLN A 123 -6.17 -13.34 9.23
C GLN A 123 -5.07 -12.78 10.14
N ALA A 124 -5.32 -11.65 10.81
CA ALA A 124 -4.35 -11.03 11.71
C ALA A 124 -3.90 -11.96 12.85
N LYS A 125 -4.82 -12.76 13.40
CA LYS A 125 -4.51 -13.76 14.44
C LYS A 125 -3.46 -14.78 13.99
N ASP A 126 -3.45 -15.14 12.71
CA ASP A 126 -2.50 -16.13 12.16
C ASP A 126 -1.09 -15.53 12.04
N ILE A 127 -1.03 -14.22 11.76
CA ILE A 127 0.22 -13.44 11.71
C ILE A 127 0.81 -13.27 13.12
N TYR A 128 -0.01 -12.98 14.12
CA TYR A 128 0.44 -12.94 15.52
C TYR A 128 0.94 -14.30 16.01
N ALA A 129 0.19 -15.38 15.72
CA ALA A 129 0.62 -16.74 16.06
C ALA A 129 1.94 -17.11 15.37
N ALA A 130 2.13 -16.73 14.11
CA ALA A 130 3.36 -16.90 13.37
C ALA A 130 4.55 -16.14 13.98
N ALA A 131 4.33 -14.91 14.45
CA ALA A 131 5.35 -14.11 15.10
C ALA A 131 5.78 -14.72 16.45
N ASP A 132 4.82 -15.23 17.21
CA ASP A 132 5.07 -15.94 18.47
C ASP A 132 5.85 -17.24 18.27
N ASP A 133 5.51 -18.01 17.26
CA ASP A 133 6.26 -19.21 16.88
C ASP A 133 7.69 -18.86 16.46
N TRP A 134 7.85 -17.88 15.57
CA TRP A 134 9.16 -17.46 15.09
C TRP A 134 10.08 -17.05 16.26
N ALA A 135 9.57 -16.28 17.20
CA ALA A 135 10.33 -15.83 18.36
C ALA A 135 10.64 -16.94 19.38
N ARG A 136 9.83 -18.00 19.43
CA ARG A 136 10.17 -19.24 20.16
C ARG A 136 11.25 -20.08 19.47
N GLY A 137 11.79 -19.61 18.35
CA GLY A 137 12.78 -20.35 17.57
C GLY A 137 12.16 -21.41 16.68
N ALA A 138 10.85 -21.34 16.38
CA ALA A 138 10.24 -22.13 15.32
C ALA A 138 10.76 -21.61 13.96
N ALA A 139 12.01 -21.91 13.66
CA ALA A 139 12.61 -21.60 12.39
C ALA A 139 12.14 -22.64 11.39
N MET A 140 11.51 -22.19 10.31
CA MET A 140 11.54 -22.98 9.09
C MET A 140 12.95 -22.83 8.50
N PRO A 141 13.76 -23.91 8.39
CA PRO A 141 15.22 -23.83 8.14
C PRO A 141 15.62 -23.14 6.83
N LYS A 142 14.65 -22.91 5.92
CA LYS A 142 14.89 -22.33 4.59
C LYS A 142 14.56 -20.82 4.52
N TYR A 143 14.09 -20.20 5.59
CA TYR A 143 13.79 -18.76 5.61
C TYR A 143 14.95 -17.97 6.20
N GLY A 144 15.68 -17.27 5.32
CA GLY A 144 16.73 -16.36 5.75
C GLY A 144 16.17 -15.20 6.59
N SER A 145 16.90 -14.83 7.64
CA SER A 145 16.65 -13.63 8.45
C SER A 145 16.88 -12.34 7.66
N ASN A 146 17.67 -12.42 6.58
CA ASN A 146 18.03 -11.27 5.75
C ASN A 146 16.96 -11.00 4.69
N SER A 147 16.13 -10.01 4.95
CA SER A 147 15.14 -9.50 4.00
C SER A 147 15.37 -8.00 3.82
N ARG A 148 15.16 -7.49 2.60
CA ARG A 148 15.18 -6.04 2.34
C ARG A 148 14.06 -5.29 3.07
N TYR A 149 13.04 -6.03 3.51
CA TYR A 149 11.87 -5.52 4.21
C TYR A 149 11.56 -6.33 5.46
N PHE A 150 10.99 -5.70 6.47
CA PHE A 150 10.44 -6.35 7.65
C PHE A 150 8.95 -6.05 7.82
N VAL A 151 8.24 -7.02 8.38
CA VAL A 151 6.88 -6.86 8.91
C VAL A 151 7.01 -6.55 10.38
N TRP A 152 6.48 -5.42 10.81
CA TRP A 152 6.54 -4.98 12.20
C TRP A 152 5.27 -5.45 12.92
N ILE A 153 5.45 -6.27 13.96
CA ILE A 153 4.36 -6.94 14.67
C ILE A 153 4.50 -6.64 16.15
N ALA A 154 3.44 -6.12 16.78
CA ALA A 154 3.41 -5.90 18.22
C ALA A 154 3.27 -7.24 18.92
N ARG A 155 4.27 -7.62 19.71
CA ARG A 155 4.23 -8.87 20.49
C ARG A 155 4.09 -8.57 21.98
N ARG A 156 2.91 -8.92 22.53
CA ARG A 156 2.56 -8.86 23.96
C ARG A 156 2.78 -7.50 24.65
N VAL A 157 2.50 -7.49 25.96
CA VAL A 157 1.90 -6.45 26.84
C VAL A 157 2.48 -5.03 26.72
N ASP A 158 3.69 -4.90 26.20
CA ASP A 158 4.49 -3.69 26.28
C ASP A 158 4.30 -2.79 25.04
N GLY A 159 3.62 -3.31 23.99
CA GLY A 159 3.30 -2.56 22.77
C GLY A 159 4.46 -2.41 21.77
N TYR A 160 5.65 -2.92 22.09
CA TYR A 160 6.81 -2.81 21.20
C TYR A 160 6.61 -3.62 19.91
N LEU A 161 6.88 -2.95 18.79
CA LEU A 161 6.90 -3.57 17.46
C LEU A 161 8.23 -4.29 17.25
N GLU A 162 8.16 -5.59 17.01
CA GLU A 162 9.31 -6.41 16.63
C GLU A 162 9.35 -6.59 15.10
N PRO A 163 10.53 -6.52 14.46
CA PRO A 163 10.66 -6.73 13.03
C PRO A 163 10.78 -8.22 12.70
N PHE A 164 10.00 -8.68 11.72
CA PHE A 164 10.02 -10.07 11.27
C PHE A 164 10.22 -10.19 9.75
N PRO A 165 10.99 -11.18 9.27
CA PRO A 165 11.14 -11.43 7.84
C PRO A 165 9.76 -11.78 7.22
N PRO A 166 9.28 -11.03 6.20
CA PRO A 166 7.94 -11.22 5.66
C PRO A 166 7.71 -12.63 5.15
N LYS A 167 8.72 -13.21 4.50
CA LYS A 167 8.63 -14.58 3.99
C LYS A 167 8.41 -15.59 5.12
N ALA A 168 9.14 -15.45 6.23
CA ALA A 168 9.02 -16.36 7.36
C ALA A 168 7.63 -16.29 7.99
N ILE A 169 7.14 -15.07 8.26
CA ILE A 169 5.83 -14.84 8.86
C ILE A 169 4.71 -15.35 7.97
N ILE A 170 4.75 -15.05 6.68
CA ILE A 170 3.73 -15.53 5.72
C ILE A 170 3.73 -17.06 5.64
N GLY A 171 4.91 -17.69 5.66
CA GLY A 171 5.05 -19.15 5.67
C GLY A 171 4.40 -19.79 6.89
N LEU A 172 4.71 -19.28 8.08
CA LEU A 172 4.16 -19.75 9.35
C LEU A 172 2.66 -19.44 9.49
N ALA A 173 2.21 -18.25 9.07
CA ALA A 173 0.80 -17.87 9.13
C ALA A 173 -0.07 -18.72 8.19
N SER A 174 0.50 -19.21 7.08
CA SER A 174 -0.18 -20.17 6.21
C SER A 174 -0.47 -21.48 6.94
N LEU A 175 0.45 -21.93 7.82
CA LEU A 175 0.23 -23.12 8.64
C LEU A 175 -0.89 -22.90 9.66
N HIS A 176 -0.89 -21.75 10.35
CA HIS A 176 -1.91 -21.35 11.34
C HIS A 176 -3.31 -21.20 10.75
N SER A 177 -3.39 -20.69 9.51
CA SER A 177 -4.65 -20.59 8.77
C SER A 177 -5.15 -21.93 8.18
N GLY A 178 -4.51 -23.05 8.52
CA GLY A 178 -4.87 -24.38 8.02
C GLY A 178 -4.55 -24.59 6.54
N GLN A 179 -3.77 -23.69 5.94
CA GLN A 179 -3.35 -23.77 4.55
C GLN A 179 -2.04 -24.57 4.44
N ARG A 180 -1.68 -24.91 3.20
CA ARG A 180 -0.39 -25.52 2.91
C ARG A 180 0.72 -24.56 3.32
N PRO A 181 1.74 -25.01 4.06
CA PRO A 181 2.92 -24.20 4.33
C PRO A 181 3.50 -23.68 3.01
N LEU A 182 3.68 -22.36 2.91
CA LEU A 182 4.46 -21.84 1.80
C LEU A 182 5.92 -22.24 2.01
N ARG A 183 6.64 -22.52 0.92
CA ARG A 183 8.09 -22.58 0.91
C ARG A 183 8.65 -21.24 0.41
N PRO A 184 9.91 -20.87 0.71
CA PRO A 184 10.51 -19.63 0.21
C PRO A 184 10.49 -19.46 -1.32
N LYS A 185 10.43 -20.58 -2.05
CA LYS A 185 10.34 -20.67 -3.51
C LYS A 185 8.92 -20.52 -4.06
N ASP A 186 7.89 -20.77 -3.24
CA ASP A 186 6.50 -20.77 -3.67
C ASP A 186 5.97 -19.33 -3.87
N PHE A 187 6.66 -18.35 -3.29
CA PHE A 187 6.30 -16.95 -3.44
C PHE A 187 7.53 -16.03 -3.38
N SER A 188 7.42 -14.93 -4.11
CA SER A 188 8.30 -13.78 -3.91
C SER A 188 7.53 -12.74 -3.13
N PHE A 189 8.12 -12.25 -2.04
CA PHE A 189 7.59 -11.08 -1.36
C PHE A 189 7.94 -9.87 -2.23
N VAL A 190 6.91 -9.24 -2.80
CA VAL A 190 7.03 -8.08 -3.68
C VAL A 190 6.17 -6.98 -3.07
N ILE A 191 6.74 -5.79 -2.87
CA ILE A 191 5.99 -4.61 -2.41
C ILE A 191 4.87 -4.30 -3.40
N GLY A 192 3.66 -4.08 -2.88
CA GLY A 192 2.43 -3.95 -3.69
C GLY A 192 1.88 -5.26 -4.24
N GLY A 193 2.55 -6.40 -4.01
CA GLY A 193 2.03 -7.72 -4.36
C GLY A 193 0.87 -8.18 -3.46
N PRO A 194 0.23 -9.32 -3.76
CA PRO A 194 -0.94 -9.81 -3.01
C PRO A 194 -0.67 -10.00 -1.51
N TRP A 195 0.47 -10.61 -1.16
CA TRP A 195 0.85 -10.85 0.23
C TRP A 195 1.22 -9.56 0.98
N HIS A 196 1.87 -8.61 0.30
CA HIS A 196 2.15 -7.31 0.88
C HIS A 196 0.85 -6.55 1.16
N SER A 197 -0.04 -6.47 0.16
CA SER A 197 -1.33 -5.80 0.26
C SER A 197 -2.17 -6.39 1.39
N ARG A 198 -2.15 -7.72 1.53
CA ARG A 198 -2.85 -8.39 2.62
C ARG A 198 -2.29 -8.04 4.00
N LEU A 199 -0.98 -8.01 4.17
CA LEU A 199 -0.38 -7.60 5.46
C LEU A 199 -0.78 -6.17 5.83
N VAL A 200 -0.74 -5.25 4.87
CA VAL A 200 -1.17 -3.86 5.07
C VAL A 200 -2.66 -3.77 5.39
N GLU A 201 -3.50 -4.51 4.67
CA GLU A 201 -4.96 -4.57 4.92
C GLU A 201 -5.28 -5.09 6.33
N LEU A 202 -4.49 -6.05 6.83
CA LEU A 202 -4.61 -6.58 8.19
C LEU A 202 -4.02 -5.64 9.25
N GLY A 203 -3.49 -4.47 8.87
CA GLY A 203 -2.95 -3.47 9.78
C GLY A 203 -1.47 -3.67 10.14
N PHE A 204 -0.75 -4.56 9.46
CA PHE A 204 0.68 -4.75 9.70
C PHE A 204 1.52 -3.79 8.86
N GLU A 205 2.48 -3.17 9.53
CA GLU A 205 3.43 -2.29 8.89
C GLU A 205 4.55 -3.07 8.20
N VAL A 206 4.83 -2.75 6.94
CA VAL A 206 5.93 -3.34 6.17
C VAL A 206 6.89 -2.23 5.74
N ARG A 207 8.15 -2.28 6.22
CA ARG A 207 9.17 -1.25 5.93
C ARG A 207 10.46 -1.83 5.40
N SER A 208 11.26 -0.99 4.75
CA SER A 208 12.62 -1.33 4.33
C SER A 208 13.53 -1.44 5.56
N THR A 209 14.55 -2.29 5.49
CA THR A 209 15.59 -2.37 6.53
C THR A 209 16.40 -1.09 6.68
N LYS A 210 16.39 -0.24 5.66
CA LYS A 210 17.05 1.07 5.66
C LYS A 210 16.23 2.16 6.32
N ASP A 211 14.93 1.92 6.55
CA ASP A 211 14.07 2.90 7.19
C ASP A 211 14.36 2.92 8.69
N PRO A 212 14.34 4.09 9.34
CA PRO A 212 14.54 4.17 10.78
C PRO A 212 13.50 3.32 11.52
N MET A 213 13.94 2.65 12.58
CA MET A 213 13.10 1.81 13.45
C MET A 213 11.84 2.60 13.84
N PRO A 214 10.64 2.01 13.73
CA PRO A 214 9.43 2.66 14.21
C PRO A 214 9.61 3.01 15.69
N ALA A 215 9.29 4.25 16.05
CA ALA A 215 9.14 4.61 17.44
C ALA A 215 8.04 3.74 18.03
N ALA A 216 8.28 3.12 19.19
CA ALA A 216 7.36 2.17 19.80
C ALA A 216 5.97 2.82 20.00
N PRO A 217 4.88 2.24 19.46
CA PRO A 217 3.55 2.70 19.78
C PRO A 217 3.04 2.00 21.06
N TYR A 218 2.65 2.80 22.05
CA TYR A 218 1.75 2.34 23.11
C TYR A 218 0.39 1.93 22.52
N GLY A 219 -0.15 0.80 22.97
CA GLY A 219 -1.59 0.52 22.97
C GLY A 219 -2.09 -0.53 21.98
N VAL A 220 -1.79 -1.81 22.23
CA VAL A 220 -2.61 -2.93 21.70
C VAL A 220 -3.93 -2.97 22.50
N PRO A 221 -5.10 -3.23 21.88
CA PRO A 221 -6.36 -3.33 22.62
C PRO A 221 -6.39 -4.60 23.49
N CYS A 222 -6.12 -4.45 24.77
CA CYS A 222 -6.36 -5.49 25.77
C CYS A 222 -7.85 -5.49 26.13
N HIS A 223 -8.56 -6.56 25.81
CA HIS A 223 -9.84 -6.86 26.43
C HIS A 223 -9.65 -7.10 27.92
N GLY A 224 -10.30 -6.26 28.74
CA GLY A 224 -10.68 -6.57 30.11
C GLY A 224 -9.81 -5.95 31.22
N GLY A 225 -10.47 -5.21 32.12
CA GLY A 225 -9.96 -4.94 33.46
C GLY A 225 -9.75 -3.46 33.79
N ALA A 226 -10.69 -2.87 34.51
CA ALA A 226 -10.62 -1.52 35.06
C ALA A 226 -9.48 -1.35 36.08
N LYS A 227 -8.78 -0.21 36.04
CA LYS A 227 -8.70 0.80 37.12
C LYS A 227 -7.67 1.91 36.83
N SER A 228 -8.17 3.15 36.83
CA SER A 228 -7.61 4.41 37.37
C SER A 228 -6.10 4.58 37.50
N GLY A 229 -5.56 5.61 36.82
CA GLY A 229 -4.32 6.28 37.19
C GLY A 229 -3.92 7.38 36.21
N CYS A 230 -4.20 8.65 36.54
CA CYS A 230 -3.83 9.82 35.74
C CYS A 230 -2.30 10.02 35.70
N ALA A 231 -1.71 9.97 34.51
CA ALA A 231 -0.41 10.58 34.21
C ALA A 231 -0.46 11.19 32.80
N GLN A 232 -0.23 12.50 32.68
CA GLN A 232 -0.19 13.18 31.39
C GLN A 232 1.17 12.95 30.69
N PRO A 233 1.22 12.48 29.42
CA PRO A 233 2.46 12.38 28.67
C PRO A 233 2.76 13.67 27.88
N ARG A 234 4.06 13.99 27.80
CA ARG A 234 4.63 15.07 26.97
C ARG A 234 4.37 14.81 25.47
N PRO A 235 4.17 15.86 24.65
CA PRO A 235 3.89 15.69 23.22
C PRO A 235 5.16 15.33 22.43
N GLU A 236 5.21 14.15 21.82
CA GLU A 236 6.16 13.79 20.77
C GLU A 236 5.72 14.32 19.39
N PRO A 237 6.64 14.67 18.47
CA PRO A 237 6.32 15.28 17.19
C PRO A 237 5.71 14.28 16.20
N CYS A 238 4.47 14.54 15.79
CA CYS A 238 3.67 13.63 14.95
C CYS A 238 4.16 13.54 13.49
N ARG A 239 4.21 12.32 12.94
CA ARG A 239 4.52 12.10 11.52
C ARG A 239 3.29 12.31 10.64
N TRP A 240 3.56 12.73 9.41
CA TRP A 240 2.55 13.18 8.44
C TRP A 240 1.73 12.04 7.82
N GLU A 241 2.21 10.78 7.90
CA GLU A 241 1.51 9.59 7.38
C GLU A 241 0.28 9.21 8.24
N ASP A 242 0.23 9.61 9.51
CA ASP A 242 -0.89 9.32 10.43
C ASP A 242 -2.14 10.19 10.12
N TRP A 243 -1.98 11.29 9.39
CA TRP A 243 -3.05 12.27 9.12
C TRP A 243 -3.94 11.91 7.94
N THR A 244 -3.44 11.11 7.00
CA THR A 244 -4.19 10.74 5.78
C THR A 244 -4.88 9.39 5.89
N GLN A 245 -4.42 8.49 6.78
CA GLN A 245 -5.02 7.16 6.94
C GLN A 245 -6.08 7.09 8.06
N SER A 246 -6.06 7.99 9.04
CA SER A 246 -7.01 7.98 10.16
C SER A 246 -8.41 8.55 9.85
N THR A 247 -8.64 9.11 8.64
CA THR A 247 -9.95 9.68 8.23
C THR A 247 -10.75 8.85 7.23
N VAL A 248 -10.32 7.63 6.90
CA VAL A 248 -11.05 6.75 5.96
C VAL A 248 -12.27 6.06 6.60
N GLY A 249 -12.47 6.16 7.93
CA GLY A 249 -13.55 5.44 8.62
C GLY A 249 -14.68 6.28 9.23
N VAL A 250 -14.46 7.56 9.55
CA VAL A 250 -15.46 8.39 10.26
C VAL A 250 -15.46 9.78 9.64
N GLY A 251 -16.22 9.94 8.55
CA GLY A 251 -16.63 11.28 8.12
C GLY A 251 -17.39 11.98 9.25
N PRO A 252 -17.44 13.32 9.26
CA PRO A 252 -18.29 14.04 10.20
C PRO A 252 -19.72 13.49 10.12
N PRO A 253 -20.47 13.42 11.22
CA PRO A 253 -21.91 13.15 11.17
C PRO A 253 -22.55 14.08 10.12
N PRO A 254 -23.47 13.61 9.27
CA PRO A 254 -24.07 14.44 8.22
C PRO A 254 -24.65 15.76 8.75
N SER A 255 -25.23 15.75 9.97
CA SER A 255 -25.74 16.94 10.65
C SER A 255 -24.66 17.99 10.93
N LEU A 256 -23.45 17.56 11.29
CA LEU A 256 -22.34 18.44 11.64
C LEU A 256 -21.85 19.26 10.44
N PHE A 257 -21.83 18.65 9.25
CA PHE A 257 -21.44 19.37 8.03
C PHE A 257 -22.45 20.46 7.69
N GLU A 258 -23.75 20.18 7.84
CA GLU A 258 -24.81 21.18 7.63
C GLU A 258 -24.75 22.28 8.69
N ASP A 259 -24.46 21.96 9.96
CA ASP A 259 -24.29 22.94 11.02
C ASP A 259 -23.12 23.89 10.73
N LEU A 260 -21.99 23.36 10.25
CA LEU A 260 -20.85 24.17 9.83
C LEU A 260 -21.17 25.06 8.63
N LEU A 261 -21.92 24.54 7.65
CA LEU A 261 -22.40 25.35 6.52
C LEU A 261 -23.30 26.48 7.01
N ALA A 262 -24.21 26.22 7.94
CA ALA A 262 -25.10 27.25 8.49
C ALA A 262 -24.31 28.34 9.25
N ILE A 263 -23.40 27.95 10.14
CA ILE A 263 -22.60 28.89 10.95
C ILE A 263 -21.70 29.78 10.08
N HIS A 264 -21.11 29.22 9.01
CA HIS A 264 -20.17 29.93 8.16
C HIS A 264 -20.78 30.48 6.87
N GLY A 265 -22.13 30.48 6.75
CA GLY A 265 -22.83 31.00 5.57
C GLY A 265 -22.45 30.29 4.28
N GLY A 266 -22.15 28.99 4.37
CA GLY A 266 -21.77 28.14 3.25
C GLY A 266 -20.42 28.47 2.63
N ARG A 267 -19.50 29.10 3.37
CA ARG A 267 -18.20 29.57 2.85
C ARG A 267 -17.02 28.96 3.60
N CYS A 268 -15.96 28.67 2.85
CA CYS A 268 -14.65 28.35 3.42
C CYS A 268 -14.17 29.51 4.32
N GLN A 269 -13.79 29.21 5.55
CA GLN A 269 -13.34 30.21 6.52
C GLN A 269 -12.08 30.96 6.08
N VAL A 270 -11.26 30.36 5.20
CA VAL A 270 -9.97 30.93 4.76
C VAL A 270 -10.09 31.66 3.42
N THR A 271 -10.70 31.02 2.42
CA THR A 271 -10.73 31.54 1.04
C THR A 271 -12.04 32.26 0.71
N GLY A 272 -13.08 32.11 1.53
CA GLY A 272 -14.43 32.60 1.24
C GLY A 272 -15.15 31.85 0.13
N LEU A 273 -14.55 30.79 -0.43
CA LEU A 273 -15.14 29.95 -1.47
C LEU A 273 -16.48 29.37 -1.01
N ALA A 274 -17.54 29.55 -1.80
CA ALA A 274 -18.91 29.12 -1.46
C ALA A 274 -19.37 27.85 -2.20
N ALA A 275 -18.50 27.23 -2.99
CA ALA A 275 -18.84 26.05 -3.77
C ALA A 275 -18.93 24.81 -2.88
N ARG A 276 -20.14 24.43 -2.45
CA ARG A 276 -20.40 23.30 -1.54
C ARG A 276 -19.64 22.01 -1.88
N PRO A 277 -19.54 21.54 -3.14
CA PRO A 277 -18.78 20.32 -3.48
C PRO A 277 -17.27 20.42 -3.21
N LEU A 278 -16.74 21.64 -3.05
CA LEU A 278 -15.33 21.91 -2.78
C LEU A 278 -15.07 22.20 -1.30
N LEU A 279 -16.10 22.14 -0.44
CA LEU A 279 -15.98 22.35 0.99
C LEU A 279 -15.82 21.02 1.73
N CYS A 280 -15.03 21.06 2.79
CA CYS A 280 -14.73 19.94 3.65
C CYS A 280 -14.85 20.40 5.10
N ALA A 281 -15.52 19.61 5.94
CA ALA A 281 -15.39 19.73 7.38
C ALA A 281 -14.12 18.99 7.81
N VAL A 282 -13.26 19.69 8.56
CA VAL A 282 -11.96 19.18 9.00
C VAL A 282 -11.88 19.37 10.51
N PRO A 283 -11.57 18.32 11.29
CA PRO A 283 -11.44 18.46 12.73
C PRO A 283 -10.18 19.26 13.07
N ILE A 284 -10.24 20.05 14.15
CA ILE A 284 -9.09 20.84 14.62
C ILE A 284 -8.03 19.94 15.27
N GLN A 285 -8.46 18.94 16.04
CA GLN A 285 -7.59 17.92 16.63
C GLN A 285 -7.72 16.61 15.86
N THR A 286 -6.60 15.88 15.74
CA THR A 286 -6.61 14.51 15.24
C THR A 286 -7.33 13.60 16.24
N MET A 287 -8.27 12.79 15.74
CA MET A 287 -9.13 11.85 16.50
C MET A 287 -8.36 10.65 17.10
N THR A 288 -7.13 10.84 17.57
CA THR A 288 -6.24 9.75 18.00
C THR A 288 -6.38 9.40 19.48
N THR A 289 -7.06 10.21 20.29
CA THR A 289 -7.31 9.90 21.71
C THR A 289 -8.81 9.79 21.97
N CYS A 290 -9.24 8.67 22.56
CA CYS A 290 -10.62 8.33 22.94
C CYS A 290 -11.28 9.40 23.83
N ALA A 291 -11.73 10.50 23.24
CA ALA A 291 -12.67 11.44 23.82
C ALA A 291 -13.89 11.51 22.90
N CYS A 292 -14.77 10.51 23.03
CA CYS A 292 -16.00 10.37 22.24
C CYS A 292 -16.92 11.61 22.31
N ASP A 293 -16.67 12.54 23.24
CA ASP A 293 -17.48 13.72 23.49
C ASP A 293 -17.06 14.97 22.69
N VAL A 294 -15.82 15.04 22.17
CA VAL A 294 -15.33 16.23 21.45
C VAL A 294 -15.64 16.17 19.95
N SER A 295 -15.76 14.96 19.39
CA SER A 295 -15.95 14.73 17.95
C SER A 295 -17.30 15.22 17.40
N SER A 296 -18.32 15.26 18.24
CA SER A 296 -19.67 15.72 17.86
C SER A 296 -19.86 17.23 17.98
N ARG A 297 -18.94 17.95 18.62
CA ARG A 297 -19.10 19.39 18.86
C ARG A 297 -18.70 20.21 17.64
N VAL A 298 -19.58 21.09 17.19
CA VAL A 298 -19.35 21.96 16.02
C VAL A 298 -18.11 22.85 16.17
N ASP A 299 -17.79 23.27 17.39
CA ASP A 299 -16.61 24.08 17.69
C ASP A 299 -15.28 23.31 17.63
N ALA A 300 -15.30 21.98 17.48
CA ALA A 300 -14.09 21.19 17.26
C ALA A 300 -13.71 21.05 15.78
N TRP A 301 -14.45 21.69 14.86
CA TRP A 301 -14.30 21.53 13.42
C TRP A 301 -14.16 22.86 12.70
N LEU A 302 -13.58 22.80 11.49
CA LEU A 302 -13.40 23.89 10.55
C LEU A 302 -14.04 23.55 9.21
N LEU A 303 -14.62 24.56 8.55
CA LEU A 303 -15.11 24.47 7.19
C LEU A 303 -14.10 25.08 6.22
N LEU A 304 -13.40 24.22 5.48
CA LEU A 304 -12.28 24.59 4.61
C LEU A 304 -12.54 24.15 3.17
N SER A 305 -11.95 24.85 2.19
CA SER A 305 -11.92 24.36 0.82
C SER A 305 -10.94 23.19 0.69
N ALA A 306 -11.19 22.26 -0.23
CA ALA A 306 -10.42 21.01 -0.35
C ALA A 306 -8.90 21.22 -0.41
N ASN A 307 -8.43 22.22 -1.16
CA ASN A 307 -7.01 22.58 -1.23
C ASN A 307 -6.45 23.08 0.11
N VAL A 308 -7.19 23.91 0.85
CA VAL A 308 -6.79 24.41 2.18
C VAL A 308 -6.84 23.27 3.20
N ALA A 309 -7.84 22.40 3.14
CA ALA A 309 -7.97 21.23 3.99
C ALA A 309 -6.78 20.27 3.85
N VAL A 310 -6.24 20.09 2.64
CA VAL A 310 -5.04 19.30 2.41
C VAL A 310 -3.81 19.95 3.04
N LEU A 311 -3.65 21.27 2.89
CA LEU A 311 -2.51 22.00 3.48
C LEU A 311 -2.56 22.02 5.01
N TYR A 312 -3.75 22.19 5.57
CA TYR A 312 -4.00 22.14 7.01
C TYR A 312 -3.61 20.77 7.56
N ARG A 313 -4.17 19.69 6.99
CA ARG A 313 -3.89 18.31 7.42
C ARG A 313 -2.45 17.85 7.23
N SER A 314 -1.72 18.46 6.29
CA SER A 314 -0.31 18.12 6.06
C SER A 314 0.67 18.95 6.92
N GLY A 315 0.14 19.83 7.77
CA GLY A 315 0.93 20.72 8.64
C GLY A 315 1.59 21.89 7.90
N HIS A 316 1.21 22.15 6.64
CA HIS A 316 1.72 23.26 5.84
C HIS A 316 0.94 24.56 6.02
N LEU A 317 -0.21 24.48 6.69
CA LEU A 317 -1.05 25.60 7.09
C LEU A 317 -1.58 25.35 8.51
N ALA A 318 -1.60 26.37 9.35
CA ALA A 318 -2.17 26.31 10.69
C ALA A 318 -2.80 27.65 11.07
N PHE A 319 -3.52 27.70 12.19
CA PHE A 319 -4.12 28.93 12.71
C PHE A 319 -3.63 29.16 14.12
N ARG A 320 -3.20 30.38 14.44
CA ARG A 320 -2.93 30.80 15.82
C ARG A 320 -4.23 30.84 16.63
N CYS A 321 -4.16 30.85 17.96
CA CYS A 321 -5.35 31.01 18.82
C CYS A 321 -6.18 32.28 18.53
N ASN A 322 -5.58 33.31 17.94
CA ASN A 322 -6.29 34.52 17.54
C ASN A 322 -7.02 34.37 16.18
N GLY A 323 -6.79 33.29 15.43
CA GLY A 323 -7.34 33.02 14.10
C GLY A 323 -6.44 33.40 12.93
N GLU A 324 -5.27 34.01 13.18
CA GLU A 324 -4.32 34.38 12.13
C GLU A 324 -3.77 33.12 11.43
N VAL A 325 -3.76 33.14 10.10
CA VAL A 325 -3.26 32.03 9.29
C VAL A 325 -1.73 32.04 9.25
N TRP A 326 -1.13 30.94 9.71
CA TRP A 326 0.28 30.63 9.49
C TRP A 326 0.44 29.65 8.33
N MET A 327 1.52 29.80 7.57
CA MET A 327 1.81 29.01 6.38
C MET A 327 3.31 28.68 6.33
N SER A 328 3.65 27.50 5.81
CA SER A 328 5.05 27.19 5.46
C SER A 328 5.54 28.12 4.35
N GLU A 329 6.85 28.28 4.23
CA GLU A 329 7.44 29.19 3.24
C GLU A 329 7.10 28.80 1.80
N GLU A 330 7.01 27.49 1.51
CA GLU A 330 6.58 26.99 0.21
C GLU A 330 5.13 27.36 -0.12
N VAL A 331 4.22 27.22 0.86
CA VAL A 331 2.82 27.63 0.70
C VAL A 331 2.70 29.15 0.56
N ARG A 332 3.48 29.90 1.34
CA ARG A 332 3.49 31.37 1.29
C ARG A 332 3.81 31.90 -0.11
N LYS A 333 4.70 31.23 -0.84
CA LYS A 333 5.06 31.57 -2.24
C LYS A 333 3.92 31.35 -3.23
N VAL A 334 3.06 30.35 -3.01
CA VAL A 334 1.94 30.01 -3.92
C VAL A 334 0.56 30.46 -3.40
N ARG A 335 0.48 31.13 -2.25
CA ARG A 335 -0.78 31.48 -1.54
C ARG A 335 -1.85 32.14 -2.41
N MET A 336 -1.44 33.03 -3.32
CA MET A 336 -2.38 33.75 -4.20
C MET A 336 -3.10 32.80 -5.16
N ARG A 337 -2.40 31.78 -5.68
CA ARG A 337 -3.00 30.75 -6.54
C ARG A 337 -3.95 29.83 -5.77
N LEU A 338 -3.77 29.73 -4.46
CA LEU A 338 -4.63 28.97 -3.56
C LEU A 338 -5.84 29.77 -3.05
N GLY A 339 -5.93 31.06 -3.42
CA GLY A 339 -6.99 31.97 -2.94
C GLY A 339 -6.80 32.45 -1.50
N ILE A 340 -5.60 32.32 -0.93
CA ILE A 340 -5.30 32.73 0.44
C ILE A 340 -4.65 34.12 0.42
N LYS A 341 -5.32 35.11 1.02
CA LYS A 341 -4.81 36.49 1.14
C LYS A 341 -3.79 36.59 2.27
N LEU A 342 -2.86 37.53 2.15
CA LEU A 342 -1.95 37.85 3.25
C LEU A 342 -2.75 38.50 4.40
N GLY A 343 -2.47 38.10 5.64
CA GLY A 343 -3.20 38.61 6.80
C GLY A 343 -4.62 38.05 6.95
N THR A 344 -4.98 36.99 6.20
CA THR A 344 -6.24 36.27 6.44
C THR A 344 -6.32 35.82 7.90
N ARG A 345 -7.49 36.06 8.50
CA ARG A 345 -7.82 35.67 9.87
C ARG A 345 -9.19 35.01 9.87
N ILE A 346 -9.29 33.83 10.48
CA ILE A 346 -10.57 33.16 10.69
C ILE A 346 -11.23 33.66 11.98
N ALA A 347 -12.55 33.62 12.04
CA ALA A 347 -13.28 33.81 13.30
C ALA A 347 -13.05 32.57 14.19
N VAL A 348 -12.70 32.80 15.45
CA VAL A 348 -12.36 31.74 16.42
C VAL A 348 -13.16 31.91 17.69
N SER A 349 -13.96 30.90 18.05
CA SER A 349 -14.67 30.85 19.33
C SER A 349 -13.70 30.60 20.49
N ASN A 350 -14.08 30.92 21.72
CA ASN A 350 -13.24 30.64 22.89
C ASN A 350 -12.88 29.15 23.02
N ALA A 351 -13.79 28.25 22.65
CA ALA A 351 -13.56 26.81 22.66
C ALA A 351 -12.55 26.37 21.58
N GLN A 352 -12.57 27.00 20.40
CA GLN A 352 -11.64 26.72 19.32
C GLN A 352 -10.20 27.13 19.64
N ARG A 353 -9.99 28.18 20.46
CA ARG A 353 -8.65 28.74 20.73
C ARG A 353 -7.66 27.70 21.23
N ALA A 354 -8.06 26.90 22.22
CA ALA A 354 -7.19 25.89 22.82
C ALA A 354 -6.84 24.78 21.82
N LEU A 355 -7.82 24.33 21.04
CA LEU A 355 -7.64 23.30 20.01
C LEU A 355 -6.70 23.79 18.89
N LEU A 356 -6.89 25.03 18.43
CA LEU A 356 -6.07 25.63 17.39
C LEU A 356 -4.63 25.85 17.84
N GLU A 357 -4.41 26.27 19.10
CA GLU A 357 -3.07 26.48 19.63
C GLU A 357 -2.27 25.17 19.66
N GLN A 358 -2.90 24.07 20.09
CA GLN A 358 -2.28 22.75 20.06
C GLN A 358 -1.90 22.32 18.63
N HIS A 359 -2.84 22.45 17.69
CA HIS A 359 -2.58 22.14 16.28
C HIS A 359 -1.46 23.01 15.71
N TYR A 360 -1.42 24.31 16.04
CA TYR A 360 -0.42 25.26 15.57
C TYR A 360 1.00 24.84 15.97
N HIS A 361 1.21 24.47 17.24
CA HIS A 361 2.51 23.98 17.70
C HIS A 361 2.94 22.70 16.99
N GLN A 362 2.01 21.77 16.79
CA GLN A 362 2.26 20.51 16.09
C GLN A 362 2.65 20.75 14.62
N ALA A 363 1.93 21.64 13.91
CA ALA A 363 2.24 21.99 12.53
C ALA A 363 3.63 22.62 12.36
N ILE A 364 4.03 23.51 13.28
CA ILE A 364 5.36 24.13 13.27
C ILE A 364 6.46 23.09 13.52
N ALA A 365 6.28 22.21 14.50
CA ALA A 365 7.23 21.15 14.79
C ALA A 365 7.44 20.24 13.56
N ASN A 366 6.36 19.90 12.87
CA ASN A 366 6.37 19.06 11.67
C ASN A 366 7.01 19.76 10.46
N CYS A 367 6.89 21.07 10.35
CA CYS A 367 7.53 21.82 9.28
C CYS A 367 9.05 21.92 9.49
N ASN A 368 9.48 22.14 10.73
CA ASN A 368 10.90 22.29 11.05
C ASN A 368 11.69 20.99 10.86
N THR A 369 11.12 19.85 11.25
CA THR A 369 11.74 18.52 11.04
C THR A 369 11.99 18.23 9.56
N LYS A 370 11.01 18.52 8.69
CA LYS A 370 11.15 18.37 7.22
C LYS A 370 12.26 19.24 6.61
N ILE A 371 12.50 20.44 7.14
CA ILE A 371 13.56 21.33 6.65
C ILE A 371 14.94 20.75 7.00
N VAL A 372 15.10 20.19 8.19
CA VAL A 372 16.36 19.57 8.63
C VAL A 372 16.68 18.33 7.78
N GLU A 373 15.70 17.47 7.52
CA GLU A 373 15.88 16.28 6.67
C GLU A 373 16.29 16.64 5.22
N ARG A 374 15.70 17.69 4.64
CA ARG A 374 16.06 18.16 3.30
C ARG A 374 17.48 18.73 3.23
N LYS A 375 17.93 19.42 4.27
CA LYS A 375 19.32 19.92 4.34
C LYS A 375 20.32 18.77 4.48
N SER A 376 20.01 17.76 5.29
CA SER A 376 20.87 16.58 5.47
C SER A 376 21.03 15.75 4.19
N LYS A 377 19.96 15.60 3.39
CA LYS A 377 20.06 14.87 2.11
C LYS A 377 20.90 15.61 1.07
N ARG A 378 20.84 16.94 1.06
CA ARG A 378 21.59 17.75 0.09
C ARG A 378 23.10 17.74 0.34
N THR A 379 23.53 17.55 1.58
CA THR A 379 24.96 17.46 1.94
C THR A 379 25.60 16.11 1.61
N ASP A 380 24.83 15.05 1.45
CA ASP A 380 25.37 13.72 1.10
C ASP A 380 25.51 13.52 -0.42
N ASP A 381 24.71 14.20 -1.25
CA ASP A 381 24.81 14.15 -2.72
C ASP A 381 26.00 14.98 -3.27
N ASP A 382 26.55 15.92 -2.50
CA ASP A 382 27.67 16.78 -2.91
C ASP A 382 29.05 16.21 -2.52
N ARG A 383 29.15 14.95 -2.06
CA ARG A 383 30.46 14.32 -1.84
C ARG A 383 31.08 13.92 -3.20
N PRO A 384 32.22 14.51 -3.60
CA PRO A 384 32.89 14.09 -4.82
C PRO A 384 33.30 12.62 -4.68
N TYR A 385 32.93 11.82 -5.68
CA TYR A 385 33.42 10.45 -5.84
C TYR A 385 34.95 10.51 -5.85
N ALA A 386 35.58 9.98 -4.79
CA ALA A 386 37.02 9.79 -4.78
C ALA A 386 37.35 8.66 -5.77
N ASP A 387 38.23 8.97 -6.71
CA ASP A 387 38.70 8.05 -7.75
C ASP A 387 39.22 6.74 -7.14
N SER A 388 38.74 5.62 -7.66
CA SER A 388 39.30 4.27 -7.46
C SER A 388 39.16 3.47 -8.74
#